data_AF-A0A2I0CWB7-F1
#
_entry.id   AF-A0A2I0CWB7-F1
#
_cell.length_a   1.000
_cell.length_b   1.000
_cell.length_c   1.000
_cell.angle_alpha   90.00
_cell.angle_beta   90.00
_cell.angle_gamma   90.00
#
_symmetry.space_group_name_H-M   'P 1'
#
loop_
_entity.id
_entity.type
_entity.pdbx_description
1 polymer ?
#
loop_
_entity_poly.entity_id
_entity_poly.type
_entity_poly.pdbx_seq_one_letter_code
_entity_poly.pdbx_strand_id
1 'polypeptide(L)'
;MKPERSGDKDILAVCAASLSGLTMTRVILWLIAITIVSYAFGFAIFALSGGLSPGPEPVASPFNRMAFTSANTSSFPLEGASSGDVRIILGAGELTVQGGAQPDILVETTVYSGSPMMQPDYAVSRSGSPQRV
;
A
#
# COMPACT_ATOMS: atom_id res chain seq x y z
N MET A 1 43.01 22.05 67.38
CA MET A 1 43.20 20.74 66.70
C MET A 1 42.14 20.64 65.61
N LYS A 2 42.55 20.64 64.34
CA LYS A 2 41.68 20.69 63.17
C LYS A 2 41.69 19.29 62.53
N PRO A 3 40.56 18.64 62.26
CA PRO A 3 40.58 17.29 61.73
C PRO A 3 40.88 17.34 60.24
N GLU A 4 41.89 16.55 59.85
CA GLU A 4 42.28 16.26 58.48
C GLU A 4 41.70 14.89 58.14
N ARG A 5 40.73 14.83 57.21
CA ARG A 5 40.35 13.64 56.43
C ARG A 5 39.15 13.93 55.55
N SER A 6 39.32 13.94 54.23
CA SER A 6 38.31 13.46 53.27
C SER A 6 38.89 13.47 51.85
N GLY A 7 39.82 12.57 51.54
CA GLY A 7 40.32 12.36 50.17
C GLY A 7 39.74 11.11 49.48
N ASP A 8 39.34 10.10 50.26
CA ASP A 8 38.95 8.78 49.71
C ASP A 8 37.50 8.70 49.22
N LYS A 9 36.63 9.62 49.65
CA LYS A 9 35.19 9.58 49.30
C LYS A 9 34.91 10.15 47.91
N ASP A 10 35.76 11.06 47.43
CA ASP A 10 35.53 11.75 46.16
C ASP A 10 35.94 10.88 44.96
N ILE A 11 36.99 10.07 45.11
CA ILE A 11 37.46 9.16 44.05
C ILE A 11 36.48 8.00 43.83
N LEU A 12 35.89 7.46 44.91
CA LEU A 12 34.85 6.42 44.82
C LEU A 12 33.56 6.94 44.18
N ALA A 13 33.17 8.19 44.45
CA ALA A 13 32.01 8.81 43.82
C ALA A 13 32.19 9.04 42.32
N VAL A 14 33.40 9.44 41.89
CA VAL A 14 33.75 9.62 40.47
C VAL A 14 33.77 8.27 39.73
N CYS A 15 34.36 7.23 40.32
CA CYS A 15 34.35 5.88 39.73
C CYS A 15 32.93 5.30 39.63
N ALA A 16 32.10 5.47 40.67
CA ALA A 16 30.70 5.01 40.65
C ALA A 16 29.86 5.75 39.60
N ALA A 17 30.10 7.06 39.40
CA ALA A 17 29.45 7.84 38.35
C ALA A 17 29.83 7.37 36.93
N SER A 18 31.08 6.96 36.70
CA SER A 18 31.51 6.40 35.41
C SER A 18 30.89 5.02 35.12
N LEU A 19 30.71 4.17 36.13
CA LEU A 19 30.03 2.87 36.00
C LEU A 19 28.51 3.02 35.75
N SER A 20 27.86 4.00 36.40
CA SER A 20 26.47 4.34 36.15
C SER A 20 26.27 4.96 34.76
N GLY A 21 27.22 5.78 34.29
CA GLY A 21 27.22 6.34 32.94
C GLY A 21 27.37 5.27 31.86
N LEU A 22 28.23 4.27 32.06
CA LEU A 22 28.43 3.15 31.13
C LEU A 22 27.19 2.27 31.00
N THR A 23 26.49 2.00 32.10
CA THR A 23 25.23 1.24 32.06
C THR A 23 24.12 2.03 31.41
N MET A 24 23.97 3.32 31.72
CA MET A 24 22.95 4.18 31.10
C MET A 24 23.21 4.44 29.61
N THR A 25 24.48 4.63 29.22
CA THR A 25 24.89 4.76 27.82
C THR A 25 24.59 3.47 27.05
N ARG A 26 24.82 2.31 27.67
CA ARG A 26 24.47 1.01 27.07
C ARG A 26 22.97 0.88 26.85
N VAL A 27 22.13 1.32 27.79
CA VAL A 27 20.66 1.33 27.62
C VAL A 27 20.24 2.26 26.48
N ILE A 28 20.83 3.46 26.38
CA ILE A 28 20.54 4.41 25.30
C ILE A 28 20.94 3.82 23.94
N LEU A 29 22.11 3.19 23.84
CA LEU A 29 22.55 2.53 22.61
C LEU A 29 21.61 1.38 22.20
N TRP A 30 21.11 0.60 23.16
CA TRP A 30 20.11 -0.44 22.91
C TRP A 30 18.78 0.14 22.40
N LEU A 31 18.30 1.23 22.97
CA LEU A 31 17.07 1.91 22.52
C LEU A 31 17.21 2.44 21.09
N ILE A 32 18.33 3.07 20.76
CA ILE A 32 18.62 3.56 19.40
C ILE A 32 18.68 2.38 18.43
N ALA A 33 19.36 1.29 18.79
CA ALA A 33 19.44 0.10 17.93
C ALA A 33 18.05 -0.50 17.65
N ILE A 34 17.20 -0.66 18.67
CA ILE A 34 15.83 -1.14 18.50
C ILE A 34 15.01 -0.17 17.63
N THR A 35 15.21 1.14 17.79
CA THR A 35 14.52 2.15 16.99
C THR A 35 14.88 2.04 15.52
N ILE A 36 16.17 1.93 15.19
CA ILE A 36 16.66 1.75 13.81
C ILE A 36 16.11 0.45 13.22
N VAL A 37 16.16 -0.65 13.97
CA VAL A 37 15.62 -1.94 13.54
C VAL A 37 14.12 -1.85 13.29
N SER A 38 13.34 -1.28 14.21
CA SER A 38 11.89 -1.09 14.03
C SER A 38 11.55 -0.20 12.85
N TYR A 39 12.35 0.84 12.60
CA TYR A 39 12.20 1.72 11.44
C TYR A 39 12.51 0.97 10.14
N ALA A 40 13.58 0.17 10.10
CA ALA A 40 13.94 -0.63 8.94
C ALA A 40 12.90 -1.72 8.64
N PHE A 41 12.39 -2.43 9.65
CA PHE A 41 11.32 -3.42 9.49
C PHE A 41 9.99 -2.76 9.08
N GLY A 42 9.63 -1.63 9.70
CA GLY A 42 8.44 -0.85 9.32
C GLY A 42 8.55 -0.31 7.90
N PHE A 43 9.72 0.19 7.51
CA PHE A 43 10.00 0.66 6.16
C PHE A 43 10.04 -0.50 5.16
N ALA A 44 10.57 -1.67 5.52
CA ALA A 44 10.55 -2.84 4.65
C ALA A 44 9.11 -3.29 4.36
N ILE A 45 8.25 -3.35 5.39
CA ILE A 45 6.82 -3.63 5.21
C ILE A 45 6.15 -2.53 4.37
N PHE A 46 6.48 -1.26 4.64
CA PHE A 46 5.95 -0.13 3.89
C PHE A 46 6.43 -0.10 2.43
N ALA A 47 7.67 -0.49 2.14
CA ALA A 47 8.21 -0.58 0.78
C ALA A 47 7.64 -1.79 0.03
N LEU A 48 7.36 -2.89 0.72
CA LEU A 48 6.61 -4.03 0.16
C LEU A 48 5.11 -3.73 -0.04
N SER A 49 4.56 -2.80 0.74
CA SER A 49 3.14 -2.38 0.65
C SER A 49 2.92 -1.15 -0.24
N GLY A 50 3.97 -0.34 -0.43
CA GLY A 50 4.00 0.89 -1.20
C GLY A 50 4.35 0.59 -2.64
N GLY A 51 3.39 0.00 -3.35
CA GLY A 51 3.43 -0.19 -4.79
C GLY A 51 3.50 1.15 -5.53
N LEU A 52 4.69 1.74 -5.63
CA LEU A 52 5.00 2.77 -6.60
C LEU A 52 5.52 2.09 -7.86
N SER A 53 4.58 1.65 -8.71
CA SER A 53 4.66 1.64 -10.18
C SER A 53 3.75 0.54 -10.73
N PRO A 54 2.74 0.86 -11.57
CA PRO A 54 2.07 -0.14 -12.39
C PRO A 54 3.05 -0.53 -13.51
N GLY A 55 3.93 -1.50 -13.23
CA GLY A 55 4.72 -2.17 -14.26
C GLY A 55 3.82 -3.09 -15.11
N PRO A 56 4.22 -3.40 -16.36
CA PRO A 56 3.42 -4.15 -17.32
C PRO A 56 3.27 -5.65 -17.01
N GLU A 57 3.85 -6.14 -15.91
CA GLU A 57 3.72 -7.53 -15.47
C GLU A 57 3.01 -7.59 -14.11
N PRO A 58 1.93 -8.40 -13.98
CA PRO A 58 1.28 -8.61 -12.70
C PRO A 58 2.18 -9.49 -11.82
N VAL A 59 3.05 -8.85 -11.04
CA VAL A 59 3.82 -9.53 -10.00
C VAL A 59 2.84 -9.91 -8.90
N ALA A 60 2.55 -11.20 -8.78
CA ALA A 60 1.64 -11.76 -7.79
C ALA A 60 2.18 -11.52 -6.37
N SER A 61 1.80 -10.39 -5.76
CA SER A 61 2.00 -10.12 -4.33
C SER A 61 0.93 -10.84 -3.51
N PRO A 62 1.28 -11.56 -2.43
CA PRO A 62 0.31 -12.19 -1.52
C PRO A 62 -0.56 -11.17 -0.76
N PHE A 63 -0.23 -9.87 -0.83
CA PHE A 63 -1.03 -8.77 -0.27
C PHE A 63 -1.91 -8.07 -1.30
N ASN A 64 -1.82 -8.44 -2.57
CA ASN A 64 -2.77 -7.96 -3.55
C ASN A 64 -4.10 -8.68 -3.30
N ARG A 65 -5.04 -8.06 -2.58
CA ARG A 65 -6.38 -8.63 -2.35
C ARG A 65 -7.13 -8.88 -3.67
N MET A 66 -6.65 -8.36 -4.80
CA MET A 66 -7.13 -8.69 -6.14
C MET A 66 -6.65 -10.07 -6.66
N ALA A 67 -5.68 -10.72 -6.01
CA ALA A 67 -5.16 -12.03 -6.43
C ALA A 67 -6.14 -13.20 -6.18
N PHE A 68 -7.23 -12.97 -5.43
CA PHE A 68 -8.27 -13.98 -5.16
C PHE A 68 -9.61 -13.67 -5.84
N THR A 69 -9.70 -12.58 -6.61
CA THR A 69 -10.92 -12.24 -7.35
C THR A 69 -10.73 -12.63 -8.81
N SER A 70 -11.66 -13.43 -9.33
CA SER A 70 -11.65 -13.78 -10.75
C SER A 70 -11.86 -12.50 -11.55
N ALA A 71 -10.87 -12.11 -12.35
CA ALA A 71 -11.03 -11.00 -13.28
C ALA A 71 -12.09 -11.36 -14.32
N ASN A 72 -13.10 -10.51 -14.51
CA ASN A 72 -14.04 -10.60 -15.61
C ASN A 72 -13.84 -9.40 -16.52
N THR A 73 -13.32 -9.63 -17.72
CA THR A 73 -13.08 -8.59 -18.71
C THR A 73 -14.15 -8.65 -19.80
N SER A 74 -14.82 -7.53 -20.03
CA SER A 74 -15.82 -7.35 -21.07
C SER A 74 -15.47 -6.15 -21.94
N SER A 75 -15.44 -6.34 -23.25
CA SER A 75 -15.16 -5.29 -24.24
C SER A 75 -16.40 -4.97 -25.06
N PHE A 76 -16.56 -3.68 -25.37
CA PHE A 76 -17.68 -3.17 -26.14
C PHE A 76 -17.17 -2.49 -27.39
N PRO A 77 -17.38 -3.06 -28.59
CA PRO A 77 -16.87 -2.49 -29.84
C PRO A 77 -17.58 -1.18 -30.22
N LEU A 78 -16.89 -0.32 -30.97
CA LEU A 78 -17.46 0.89 -31.60
C LEU A 78 -18.38 0.57 -32.78
N GLU A 79 -18.28 -0.62 -33.37
CA GLU A 79 -19.13 -1.13 -34.46
C GLU A 79 -19.33 -0.14 -35.63
N GLY A 80 -18.29 0.59 -35.99
CA GLY A 80 -18.32 1.56 -37.10
C GLY A 80 -18.83 2.96 -36.71
N ALA A 81 -19.22 3.17 -35.45
CA ALA A 81 -19.41 4.51 -34.91
C ALA A 81 -18.06 5.22 -34.73
N SER A 82 -18.03 6.54 -34.92
CA SER A 82 -16.84 7.38 -34.64
C SER A 82 -16.72 7.77 -33.17
N SER A 83 -17.83 7.69 -32.42
CA SER A 83 -17.91 7.99 -31.00
C SER A 83 -19.10 7.26 -30.37
N GLY A 84 -19.10 7.19 -29.04
CA GLY A 84 -20.21 6.65 -28.27
C GLY A 84 -20.22 7.22 -26.85
N ASP A 85 -21.38 7.16 -26.20
CA ASP A 85 -21.54 7.60 -24.83
C ASP A 85 -21.46 6.42 -23.87
N VAL A 86 -20.68 6.57 -22.80
CA VAL A 86 -20.53 5.55 -21.75
C VAL A 86 -21.07 6.10 -20.44
N ARG A 87 -22.05 5.40 -19.85
CA ARG A 87 -22.59 5.71 -18.53
C ARG A 87 -22.22 4.62 -17.55
N ILE A 88 -21.53 5.00 -16.48
CA ILE A 88 -21.13 4.08 -15.40
C ILE A 88 -21.94 4.44 -14.16
N ILE A 89 -22.59 3.44 -13.56
CA ILE A 89 -23.29 3.57 -12.28
C ILE A 89 -22.59 2.64 -11.30
N LEU A 90 -21.88 3.24 -10.34
CA LEU A 90 -21.18 2.51 -9.30
C LEU A 90 -21.90 2.70 -7.96
N GLY A 91 -22.30 1.59 -7.33
CA GLY A 91 -22.89 1.62 -5.99
C GLY A 91 -21.81 1.72 -4.90
N ALA A 92 -20.88 0.76 -4.88
CA ALA A 92 -19.79 0.69 -3.92
C ALA A 92 -18.56 0.03 -4.55
N GLY A 93 -17.37 0.39 -4.06
CA GLY A 93 -16.09 -0.13 -4.54
C GLY A 93 -15.19 0.97 -5.11
N GLU A 94 -14.14 0.55 -5.80
CA GLU A 94 -13.19 1.44 -6.47
C GLU A 94 -13.39 1.38 -7.98
N LEU A 95 -13.33 2.53 -8.64
CA LEU A 95 -13.40 2.66 -10.10
C LEU A 95 -12.16 3.40 -10.59
N THR A 96 -11.45 2.75 -11.51
CA THR A 96 -10.30 3.33 -12.21
C THR A 96 -10.65 3.47 -13.68
N VAL A 97 -10.52 4.68 -14.22
CA VAL A 97 -10.77 4.98 -15.64
C VAL A 97 -9.45 5.39 -16.29
N GLN A 98 -9.11 4.74 -17.40
CA GLN A 98 -7.91 5.02 -18.18
C GLN A 98 -8.28 5.15 -19.66
N GLY A 99 -7.56 6.01 -20.38
CA GLY A 99 -7.63 6.08 -21.83
C GLY A 99 -6.73 5.04 -22.50
N GLY A 100 -6.74 4.99 -23.83
CA GLY A 100 -5.89 4.08 -24.61
C GLY A 100 -6.55 2.76 -25.00
N ALA A 101 -7.89 2.70 -25.04
CA ALA A 101 -8.60 1.59 -25.67
C ALA A 101 -8.20 1.45 -27.15
N GLN A 102 -8.30 0.23 -27.69
CA GLN A 102 -8.03 -0.03 -29.10
C GLN A 102 -9.00 0.79 -29.98
N PRO A 103 -8.59 1.20 -31.21
CA PRO A 103 -9.38 2.09 -32.06
C PRO A 103 -10.79 1.57 -32.43
N ASP A 104 -11.02 0.27 -32.31
CA ASP A 104 -12.26 -0.45 -32.61
C ASP A 104 -13.11 -0.75 -31.36
N ILE A 105 -12.65 -0.39 -30.17
CA ILE A 105 -13.31 -0.63 -28.88
C ILE A 105 -13.75 0.70 -28.27
N LEU A 106 -15.04 0.80 -27.93
CA LEU A 106 -15.60 1.95 -27.22
C LEU A 106 -15.14 1.98 -25.77
N VAL A 107 -15.26 0.85 -25.08
CA VAL A 107 -14.83 0.70 -23.69
C VAL A 107 -14.49 -0.76 -23.40
N GLU A 108 -13.43 -0.94 -22.63
CA GLU A 108 -13.06 -2.22 -22.04
C GLU A 108 -13.19 -2.10 -20.53
N THR A 109 -13.91 -3.05 -19.93
CA THR A 109 -14.17 -3.07 -18.49
C THR A 109 -13.60 -4.34 -17.91
N THR A 110 -12.79 -4.22 -16.85
CA THR A 110 -12.31 -5.37 -16.08
C THR A 110 -12.82 -5.24 -14.66
N VAL A 111 -13.55 -6.24 -14.20
CA VAL A 111 -14.12 -6.29 -12.85
C VAL A 111 -13.46 -7.37 -12.03
N TYR A 112 -13.03 -6.96 -10.83
CA TYR A 112 -12.48 -7.83 -9.80
C TYR A 112 -13.51 -7.91 -8.67
N SER A 113 -14.26 -9.02 -8.62
CA SER A 113 -15.27 -9.22 -7.59
C SER A 113 -15.11 -10.55 -6.87
N GLY A 114 -15.22 -10.52 -5.54
CA GLY A 114 -15.30 -11.71 -4.69
C GLY A 114 -16.74 -12.22 -4.48
N SER A 115 -17.75 -11.51 -5.01
CA SER A 115 -19.16 -11.85 -4.85
C SER A 115 -19.89 -11.81 -6.20
N PRO A 116 -20.64 -12.86 -6.59
CA PRO A 116 -21.45 -12.86 -7.81
C PRO A 116 -22.49 -11.74 -7.85
N MET A 117 -22.99 -11.28 -6.70
CA MET A 117 -23.97 -10.19 -6.62
C MET A 117 -23.39 -8.82 -6.96
N MET A 118 -22.07 -8.69 -6.98
CA MET A 118 -21.35 -7.47 -7.34
C MET A 118 -20.87 -7.50 -8.79
N GLN A 119 -21.34 -8.48 -9.60
CA GLN A 119 -21.11 -8.43 -11.03
C GLN A 119 -21.91 -7.27 -11.66
N PRO A 120 -21.32 -6.52 -12.60
CA PRO A 120 -22.00 -5.44 -13.27
C PRO A 120 -23.06 -5.97 -14.23
N ASP A 121 -24.18 -5.25 -14.34
CA ASP A 121 -25.13 -5.44 -15.42
C ASP A 121 -24.72 -4.55 -16.61
N TYR A 122 -24.65 -5.15 -17.80
CA TYR A 122 -24.31 -4.42 -19.01
C TYR A 122 -25.57 -4.12 -19.85
N ALA A 123 -25.69 -2.88 -20.31
CA ALA A 123 -26.74 -2.46 -21.22
C ALA A 123 -26.12 -1.65 -22.36
N VAL A 124 -26.26 -2.15 -23.58
CA VAL A 124 -25.74 -1.51 -24.79
C VAL A 124 -26.93 -1.05 -25.60
N SER A 125 -27.01 0.26 -25.88
CA SER A 125 -28.05 0.81 -26.74
C SER A 125 -27.46 1.13 -28.11
N ARG A 126 -27.97 0.45 -29.14
CA ARG A 126 -27.65 0.74 -30.55
C ARG A 126 -28.83 1.49 -31.15
N SER A 127 -28.57 2.56 -31.90
CA SER A 127 -29.59 3.35 -32.60
C SER A 127 -30.83 3.77 -31.76
N GLY A 128 -30.69 3.90 -30.43
CA GLY A 128 -31.77 4.27 -29.52
C GLY A 128 -32.60 3.13 -28.91
N SER A 129 -32.29 1.86 -29.22
CA SER A 129 -32.92 0.70 -28.57
C SER A 129 -31.98 0.04 -27.56
N PRO A 130 -32.34 -0.01 -26.25
CA PRO A 130 -31.51 -0.65 -25.24
C PRO A 130 -31.55 -2.17 -25.36
N GLN A 131 -30.38 -2.80 -25.45
CA GLN A 131 -30.20 -4.25 -25.42
C GLN A 131 -29.41 -4.62 -24.15
N ARG A 132 -29.96 -5.50 -23.31
CA ARG A 132 -29.22 -6.08 -22.19
C ARG A 132 -28.23 -7.10 -22.73
N VAL A 133 -27.00 -7.05 -22.24
CA VAL A 133 -25.90 -7.96 -22.59
C VAL A 133 -25.60 -8.82 -21.38
#